data_AF-A0A359EF97-F1
#
_entry.id   AF-A0A359EF97-F1
#
_cell.length_a   1.000
_cell.length_b   1.000
_cell.length_c   1.000
_cell.angle_alpha   90.00
_cell.angle_beta   90.00
_cell.angle_gamma   90.00
#
_symmetry.space_group_name_H-M   'P 1'
#
loop_
_entity.id
_entity.type
_entity.pdbx_description
1 polymer ?
#
loop_
_entity_poly.entity_id
_entity_poly.type
_entity_poly.pdbx_seq_one_letter_code
_entity_poly.pdbx_strand_id
1 'polypeptide(L)'
;MIDLKQLEVWFITGSQHLYGPKTLEQVAANSNKIAVSLNETLPVKVVFKPVLTTPEAIRNLCLEANSAENCVGLITWMHTFSPA
;
A
#
# COMPACT_ATOMS: atom_id res chain seq x y z
N MET A 1 -8.93 -26.49 -7.24
CA MET A 1 -8.98 -25.09 -7.71
C MET A 1 -8.35 -24.26 -6.61
N ILE A 2 -7.42 -23.35 -6.92
CA ILE A 2 -6.73 -22.54 -5.90
C ILE A 2 -7.70 -21.48 -5.38
N ASP A 3 -7.89 -21.36 -4.06
CA ASP A 3 -8.68 -20.28 -3.45
C ASP A 3 -7.82 -19.02 -3.34
N LEU A 4 -7.99 -18.10 -4.29
CA LEU A 4 -7.22 -16.85 -4.36
C LEU A 4 -7.62 -15.84 -3.27
N LYS A 5 -8.77 -16.02 -2.60
CA LYS A 5 -9.25 -15.07 -1.59
C LYS A 5 -8.44 -15.09 -0.29
N GLN A 6 -7.64 -16.14 -0.06
CA GLN A 6 -6.70 -16.22 1.07
C GLN A 6 -5.42 -15.44 0.81
N LEU A 7 -5.13 -15.07 -0.44
CA LEU A 7 -3.92 -14.35 -0.82
C LEU A 7 -4.16 -12.84 -0.78
N GLU A 8 -3.11 -12.11 -0.44
CA GLU A 8 -3.12 -10.66 -0.29
C GLU A 8 -2.17 -10.00 -1.29
N VAL A 9 -2.63 -8.90 -1.87
CA VAL A 9 -1.75 -7.89 -2.49
C VAL A 9 -1.82 -6.62 -1.67
N TRP A 10 -0.67 -6.04 -1.36
CA TRP A 10 -0.62 -4.85 -0.51
C TRP A 10 -0.55 -3.59 -1.36
N PHE A 11 -1.49 -2.67 -1.13
CA PHE A 11 -1.52 -1.37 -1.79
C PHE A 11 -0.73 -0.34 -0.95
N ILE A 12 0.40 0.08 -1.50
CA ILE A 12 1.37 0.94 -0.82
C ILE A 12 1.42 2.29 -1.52
N THR A 13 1.32 3.35 -0.74
CA THR A 13 1.43 4.71 -1.24
C THR A 13 2.69 5.39 -0.74
N GLY A 14 3.51 5.91 -1.66
CA GLY A 14 4.69 6.72 -1.36
C GLY A 14 4.37 8.22 -1.33
N SER A 15 4.97 8.92 -0.38
CA SER A 15 4.96 10.38 -0.27
C SER A 15 6.18 10.88 0.52
N GLN A 16 6.15 12.11 1.02
CA GLN A 16 7.22 12.67 1.86
C GLN A 16 6.66 13.66 2.89
N HIS A 17 7.35 13.79 4.02
CA HIS A 17 6.95 14.66 5.13
C HIS A 17 6.86 16.15 4.77
N LEU A 18 7.57 16.59 3.72
CA LEU A 18 7.60 17.98 3.28
C LEU A 18 6.21 18.53 2.87
N TYR A 19 5.24 17.65 2.59
CA TYR A 19 3.89 18.05 2.21
C TYR A 19 2.96 18.40 3.38
N GLY A 20 3.36 18.11 4.61
CA GLY A 20 2.59 18.40 5.82
C GLY A 20 1.38 17.46 6.04
N PRO A 21 0.81 17.47 7.26
CA PRO A 21 -0.16 16.47 7.71
C PRO A 21 -1.46 16.47 6.90
N LYS A 22 -2.02 17.64 6.59
CA LYS A 22 -3.26 17.77 5.81
C LYS A 22 -3.15 17.12 4.42
N THR A 23 -2.01 17.27 3.77
CA THR A 23 -1.77 16.64 2.46
C THR A 23 -1.66 15.12 2.62
N LEU A 24 -0.95 14.65 3.64
CA LEU A 24 -0.80 13.22 3.91
C LEU A 24 -2.14 12.54 4.26
N GLU A 25 -3.03 13.22 4.99
CA GLU A 25 -4.41 12.77 5.24
C GLU A 25 -5.19 12.63 3.94
N GLN A 26 -5.08 13.61 3.04
CA GLN A 26 -5.75 13.56 1.74
C GLN A 26 -5.19 12.45 0.84
N VAL A 27 -3.87 12.23 0.87
CA VAL A 27 -3.22 11.11 0.18
C VAL A 27 -3.74 9.79 0.71
N ALA A 28 -3.76 9.60 2.03
CA ALA A 28 -4.28 8.38 2.66
C ALA A 28 -5.75 8.13 2.29
N ALA A 29 -6.59 9.17 2.30
CA ALA A 29 -8.00 9.05 1.92
C ALA A 29 -8.17 8.62 0.44
N ASN A 30 -7.37 9.19 -0.46
CA ASN A 30 -7.41 8.84 -1.88
C ASN A 30 -6.92 7.41 -2.12
N SER A 31 -5.82 7.02 -1.48
CA SER A 31 -5.28 5.66 -1.57
C SER A 31 -6.22 4.60 -1.02
N ASN A 32 -6.88 4.87 0.09
CA ASN A 32 -7.87 3.95 0.65
C ASN A 32 -9.07 3.76 -0.31
N LYS A 33 -9.56 4.85 -0.94
CA LYS A 33 -10.64 4.75 -1.95
C LYS A 33 -10.25 3.84 -3.12
N ILE A 34 -9.03 3.96 -3.62
CA ILE A 34 -8.51 3.11 -4.70
C ILE A 34 -8.39 1.66 -4.22
N ALA A 35 -7.79 1.43 -3.05
CA ALA A 35 -7.62 0.08 -2.51
C ALA A 35 -8.97 -0.64 -2.32
N VAL A 36 -10.00 0.05 -1.81
CA VAL A 36 -11.35 -0.50 -1.68
C VAL A 36 -11.93 -0.88 -3.04
N SER A 37 -11.84 0.01 -4.04
CA SER A 37 -12.35 -0.27 -5.39
C SER A 37 -11.61 -1.45 -6.06
N LEU A 38 -10.30 -1.56 -5.86
CA LEU A 38 -9.53 -2.71 -6.34
C LEU A 38 -9.92 -4.00 -5.61
N ASN A 39 -10.16 -3.94 -4.30
CA ASN A 39 -10.58 -5.10 -3.51
C ASN A 39 -11.94 -5.68 -3.97
N GLU A 40 -12.83 -4.85 -4.51
CA GLU A 40 -14.13 -5.29 -5.04
C GLU A 40 -14.03 -5.97 -6.41
N THR A 41 -12.96 -5.68 -7.16
CA THR A 41 -12.80 -6.11 -8.56
C THR A 41 -11.80 -7.24 -8.76
N LEU A 42 -10.83 -7.40 -7.83
CA LEU A 42 -9.78 -8.40 -7.92
C LEU A 42 -10.17 -9.71 -7.20
N PRO A 43 -9.67 -10.88 -7.68
CA PRO A 43 -9.94 -12.18 -7.05
C PRO A 43 -9.09 -12.44 -5.78
N VAL A 44 -8.15 -11.54 -5.46
CA VAL A 44 -7.28 -11.55 -4.28
C VAL A 44 -7.65 -10.40 -3.35
N LYS A 45 -7.34 -10.52 -2.06
CA LYS A 45 -7.61 -9.44 -1.10
C LYS A 45 -6.61 -8.31 -1.29
N VAL A 46 -7.10 -7.08 -1.40
CA VAL A 46 -6.26 -5.87 -1.45
C VAL A 46 -6.17 -5.27 -0.05
N VAL A 47 -4.96 -5.21 0.50
CA VAL A 47 -4.71 -4.65 1.83
C VAL A 47 -4.08 -3.27 1.69
N PHE A 48 -4.80 -2.23 2.09
CA PHE A 48 -4.26 -0.88 2.20
C PHE A 48 -3.23 -0.82 3.34
N LYS A 49 -2.04 -0.30 3.04
CA LYS A 49 -1.00 -0.02 4.03
C LYS A 49 -0.86 1.51 4.25
N PRO A 50 -0.42 1.96 5.44
CA PRO A 50 -0.22 3.39 5.70
C PRO A 50 0.69 4.06 4.66
N VAL A 51 0.47 5.36 4.43
CA VAL A 51 1.32 6.16 3.53
C VAL A 51 2.75 6.18 4.06
N LEU A 52 3.71 5.84 3.21
CA LEU A 52 5.12 5.74 3.56
C LEU A 52 5.85 7.02 3.16
N THR A 53 6.62 7.57 4.09
CA THR A 53 7.28 8.88 3.92
C THR A 53 8.75 8.88 4.34
N THR A 54 9.26 7.75 4.85
CA THR A 54 10.64 7.58 5.31
C THR A 54 11.25 6.30 4.74
N PRO A 55 12.57 6.27 4.46
CA PRO A 55 13.27 5.05 4.06
C PRO A 55 13.09 3.88 5.04
N GLU A 56 13.10 4.13 6.35
CA GLU A 56 12.98 3.11 7.38
C GLU A 56 11.60 2.44 7.36
N ALA A 57 10.52 3.22 7.25
CA ALA A 57 9.17 2.69 7.09
C ALA A 57 9.03 1.86 5.80
N ILE A 58 9.63 2.29 4.69
CA ILE A 58 9.62 1.53 3.43
C ILE A 58 10.36 0.21 3.60
N ARG A 59 11.56 0.25 4.16
CA ARG A 59 12.36 -0.96 4.41
C ARG A 59 11.62 -1.95 5.32
N ASN A 60 11.03 -1.46 6.41
CA ASN A 60 10.29 -2.31 7.35
C ASN A 60 9.07 -2.95 6.69
N LEU A 61 8.34 -2.20 5.87
CA LEU A 61 7.20 -2.75 5.12
C LEU A 61 7.64 -3.81 4.09
N CYS A 62 8.77 -3.63 3.42
CA CYS A 62 9.32 -4.65 2.53
C CYS A 62 9.71 -5.93 3.28
N LEU A 63 10.29 -5.81 4.48
CA LEU A 63 10.62 -6.97 5.33
C LEU A 63 9.35 -7.68 5.83
N GLU A 64 8.33 -6.93 6.21
CA GLU A 64 7.02 -7.46 6.59
C GLU A 64 6.38 -8.23 5.42
N ALA A 65 6.37 -7.63 4.23
CA ALA A 65 5.82 -8.25 3.02
C ALA A 65 6.53 -9.57 2.66
N ASN A 66 7.85 -9.61 2.78
CA ASN A 66 8.66 -10.80 2.49
C ASN A 66 8.40 -11.96 3.47
N SER A 67 7.94 -11.67 4.69
CA SER A 67 7.70 -12.67 5.74
C SER A 67 6.22 -13.03 5.92
N ALA A 68 5.31 -12.27 5.31
CA ALA A 68 3.88 -12.53 5.37
C ALA A 68 3.50 -13.66 4.40
N GLU A 69 3.11 -14.82 4.94
CA GLU A 69 2.79 -16.03 4.16
C GLU A 69 1.77 -15.80 3.05
N ASN A 70 0.78 -14.93 3.29
CA ASN A 70 -0.30 -14.64 2.34
C ASN A 70 0.00 -13.45 1.42
N CYS A 71 1.08 -12.68 1.65
CA CYS A 71 1.41 -11.54 0.81
C CYS A 71 2.08 -12.01 -0.48
N VAL A 72 1.35 -11.99 -1.58
CA VAL A 72 1.83 -12.48 -2.88
C VAL A 72 2.27 -11.38 -3.83
N GLY A 73 2.13 -10.11 -3.43
CA GLY A 73 2.58 -8.99 -4.24
C GLY A 73 2.36 -7.62 -3.63
N LEU A 74 3.08 -6.65 -4.17
CA LEU A 74 3.00 -5.25 -3.80
C LEU A 74 2.48 -4.43 -5.00
N ILE A 75 1.50 -3.56 -4.75
CA ILE A 75 1.05 -2.53 -5.69
C ILE A 75 1.57 -1.21 -5.15
N THR A 76 2.54 -0.61 -5.84
CA THR A 76 3.17 0.65 -5.42
C THR A 76 2.64 1.82 -6.24
N TRP A 77 2.18 2.86 -5.55
CA TRP A 77 1.72 4.09 -6.20
C TRP A 77 2.31 5.33 -5.51
N MET A 78 3.10 6.10 -6.25
CA MET A 78 3.66 7.35 -5.76
C MET A 78 2.63 8.46 -6.02
N HIS A 79 1.72 8.69 -5.05
CA HIS A 79 0.67 9.70 -5.16
C HIS A 79 1.26 11.09 -5.35
N THR A 80 2.34 11.36 -4.61
CA THR A 80 3.16 12.56 -4.73
C THR A 80 4.58 12.18 -5.14
N PHE A 81 5.45 13.18 -5.33
CA PHE A 81 6.88 12.90 -5.42
C PHE A 81 7.36 12.23 -4.11
N SER A 82 7.98 11.06 -4.26
CA SER A 82 8.62 10.28 -3.21
C SER A 82 10.01 9.95 -3.75
N PRO A 83 11.08 10.64 -3.28
CA PRO A 83 12.44 10.41 -3.77
C PRO A 83 12.79 8.91 -3.77
N ALA A 84 13.30 8.43 -4.90
CA ALA A 84 13.63 7.04 -5.13
C ALA A 84 14.96 6.63 -4.49
#